data_AF-A0A976KDD3-F1
#
_entry.id   AF-A0A976KDD3-F1
#
_cell.length_a   1.000
_cell.length_b   1.000
_cell.length_c   1.000
_cell.angle_alpha   90.00
_cell.angle_beta   90.00
_cell.angle_gamma   90.00
#
_symmetry.space_group_name_H-M   'P 1'
#
loop_
_entity.id
_entity.type
_entity.pdbx_description
1 polymer ?
#
loop_
_entity_poly.entity_id
_entity_poly.type
_entity_poly.pdbx_seq_one_letter_code
_entity_poly.pdbx_strand_id
1 'polypeptide(L)' 'SFPHSGFGMGIERFVAWMCGLKHLRESIPYPRLLYKIYP' A
#
# COMPACT_ATOMS: atom_id res chain seq x y z
N SER A 1 23.91 10.56 21.05
CA SER A 1 22.80 10.16 20.15
C SER A 1 22.34 11.41 19.40
N PHE A 2 22.19 11.35 18.09
CA PHE A 2 21.78 12.51 17.27
C PHE A 2 20.25 12.61 17.20
N PRO A 3 19.67 13.82 17.12
CA PRO A 3 18.23 13.96 16.89
C PRO A 3 17.89 13.42 15.50
N HIS A 4 16.99 12.44 15.45
CA HIS A 4 16.48 11.84 14.22
C HIS A 4 14.94 11.76 14.26
N SER A 5 14.31 11.89 13.10
CA SER A 5 12.89 11.65 12.90
C SER A 5 12.66 10.85 11.62
N GLY A 6 11.52 10.19 11.51
CA GLY A 6 11.15 9.42 10.33
C GLY A 6 9.64 9.24 10.25
N PHE A 7 9.15 9.01 9.04
CA PHE A 7 7.75 8.66 8.79
C PHE A 7 7.68 7.53 7.76
N GLY A 8 6.56 6.80 7.77
CA GLY A 8 6.25 5.77 6.80
C GLY A 8 5.01 6.12 6.00
N MET A 9 4.98 5.71 4.74
CA MET A 9 3.85 5.94 3.84
C MET A 9 3.59 4.69 3.01
N GLY A 10 2.35 4.21 3.01
CA GLY A 10 1.94 3.08 2.18
C GLY A 10 1.66 3.54 0.76
N ILE A 11 2.49 3.12 -0.19
CA ILE A 11 2.40 3.53 -1.60
C ILE A 11 1.06 3.13 -2.20
N GLU A 12 0.64 1.89 -1.96
CA GLU A 12 -0.63 1.35 -2.46
C GLU A 12 -1.80 2.19 -1.95
N ARG A 13 -1.75 2.61 -0.67
CA ARG A 13 -2.83 3.39 -0.04
C ARG A 13 -2.85 4.82 -0.55
N PHE A 14 -1.67 5.38 -0.83
CA PHE A 14 -1.56 6.68 -1.46
C PHE A 14 -2.10 6.67 -2.89
N VAL A 15 -1.77 5.64 -3.68
CA VAL A 15 -2.29 5.47 -5.04
C VAL A 15 -3.81 5.28 -5.00
N ALA A 16 -4.33 4.44 -4.11
CA ALA A 16 -5.77 4.25 -3.96
C ALA A 16 -6.51 5.55 -3.58
N TRP A 17 -5.91 6.39 -2.73
CA TRP A 17 -6.45 7.71 -2.40
C TRP A 17 -6.38 8.68 -3.59
N MET A 18 -5.24 8.77 -4.27
CA MET A 18 -5.03 9.65 -5.42
C MET A 18 -5.96 9.31 -6.59
N CYS A 19 -6.17 8.02 -6.85
CA CYS A 19 -6.99 7.52 -7.94
C CYS A 19 -8.46 7.26 -7.55
N GLY A 20 -8.86 7.48 -6.29
CA GLY A 20 -10.24 7.26 -5.82
C GLY A 20 -10.71 5.81 -5.89
N LEU A 21 -9.81 4.84 -5.71
CA LEU A 21 -10.13 3.41 -5.81
C LEU A 21 -10.96 2.95 -4.60
N LYS A 22 -11.96 2.09 -4.85
CA LYS A 22 -12.78 1.51 -3.76
C LYS A 22 -12.00 0.51 -2.92
N HIS A 23 -11.10 -0.24 -3.54
CA HIS A 23 -10.22 -1.18 -2.84
C HIS A 23 -8.74 -1.02 -3.22
N LEU A 24 -7.87 -1.10 -2.21
CA LEU A 24 -6.41 -1.13 -2.36
C LEU A 24 -5.89 -2.21 -3.31
N ARG A 25 -6.67 -3.28 -3.49
CA ARG A 25 -6.31 -4.41 -4.35
C ARG A 25 -6.21 -4.00 -5.81
N GLU A 26 -6.95 -2.97 -6.19
CA GLU A 26 -6.97 -2.43 -7.56
C GLU A 26 -5.66 -1.68 -7.89
N SER A 27 -4.93 -1.20 -6.87
CA SER A 27 -3.61 -0.58 -7.06
C SER A 27 -2.43 -1.58 -7.03
N ILE A 28 -2.70 -2.88 -6.86
CA ILE A 28 -1.65 -3.90 -6.70
C ILE A 28 -1.80 -4.98 -7.79
N PRO A 29 -0.80 -5.19 -8.66
CA PRO A 29 -0.89 -6.19 -9.73
C PRO A 29 -1.10 -7.63 -9.23
N TYR A 30 -0.39 -8.02 -8.17
CA TYR A 30 -0.46 -9.35 -7.56
C TYR A 30 -0.70 -9.20 -6.04
N PRO A 31 -1.94 -8.94 -5.60
CA PRO A 31 -2.22 -8.65 -4.20
C PRO A 31 -2.05 -9.91 -3.34
N ARG A 32 -1.26 -9.77 -2.27
CA ARG A 32 -1.10 -10.79 -1.22
C ARG A 32 -2.28 -10.69 -0.26
N LEU A 33 -3.06 -11.75 -0.15
CA LEU A 33 -4.26 -11.84 0.68
C LEU A 33 -4.22 -13.12 1.50
N LEU A 34 -5.01 -13.19 2.58
CA LEU A 34 -5.09 -14.36 3.45
C LEU A 34 -5.33 -15.67 2.69
N TYR A 35 -6.12 -15.62 1.62
CA TYR A 35 -6.48 -16.78 0.79
C TYR A 35 -5.87 -16.74 -0.63
N LYS A 36 -4.95 -15.80 -0.92
CA LYS A 36 -4.30 -15.69 -2.24
C LYS A 36 -2.87 -15.16 -2.08
N ILE A 37 -1.88 -16.04 -2.24
CA ILE A 37 -0.45 -15.72 -2.05
C ILE A 37 0.35 -15.69 -3.36
N TYR A 38 -0.07 -16.47 -4.36
CA TYR A 38 0.49 -16.51 -5.69
C TYR A 38 -0.51 -15.95 -6.71
N PRO A 39 -0.04 -15.45 -7.88
CA PRO A 39 -0.92 -15.24 -9.02
C PRO A 39 -1.84 -16.44 -9.25
#